data_AF-A0A0F5FWJ7-F1
#
_entry.id   AF-A0A0F5FWJ7-F1
#
_cell.length_a   1.000
_cell.length_b   1.000
_cell.length_c   1.000
_cell.angle_alpha   90.00
_cell.angle_beta   90.00
_cell.angle_gamma   90.00
#
_symmetry.space_group_name_H-M   'P 1'
#
loop_
_entity.id
_entity.type
_entity.pdbx_description
1 polymer ?
#
loop_
_entity_poly.entity_id
_entity_poly.type
_entity_poly.pdbx_seq_one_letter_code
_entity_poly.pdbx_strand_id
1 'polypeptide(L)'
;MTLLATLFPLICYFAYNLAIPLVERYRPSLSVIMSMERRRWVANAARRESPFDAILSGNIMSSVSFMASTSALLTLAVFAVFGQLPSLMSALEAISLDRVYAVHDVVVHLIVMLAMFVLAFFSFTLSLRQFNHFCIMLGALDQETRPSEEEIEAVARLNSLGAQNFNSGIRAYYFAVATVAWFAAEWLSIVACLITIGILIHREFFSTAHRLAASAAVLASRKQRAAEE
;
A
#
# COMPACT_ATOMS: atom_id res chain seq x y z
N MET A 1 -4.76 -21.18 -20.18
CA MET A 1 -5.13 -19.74 -20.16
C MET A 1 -5.71 -19.34 -18.81
N THR A 2 -6.66 -20.13 -18.27
CA THR A 2 -7.15 -20.04 -16.87
C THR A 2 -6.05 -19.79 -15.83
N LEU A 3 -5.06 -20.69 -15.76
CA LEU A 3 -3.99 -20.63 -14.76
C LEU A 3 -3.13 -19.36 -14.88
N LEU A 4 -2.82 -18.96 -16.12
CA LEU A 4 -2.07 -17.72 -16.36
C LEU A 4 -2.86 -16.53 -15.85
N ALA A 5 -4.15 -16.43 -16.22
CA ALA A 5 -5.00 -15.32 -15.81
C ALA A 5 -5.23 -15.25 -14.29
N THR A 6 -5.23 -16.42 -13.64
CA THR A 6 -5.29 -16.54 -12.17
C THR A 6 -4.00 -16.07 -11.50
N LEU A 7 -2.83 -16.51 -11.98
CA LEU A 7 -1.54 -16.18 -11.36
C LEU A 7 -1.03 -14.79 -11.75
N PHE A 8 -1.51 -14.22 -12.85
CA PHE A 8 -1.00 -12.97 -13.41
C PHE A 8 -1.03 -11.79 -12.41
N PRO A 9 -2.15 -11.50 -11.69
CA PRO A 9 -2.17 -10.42 -10.70
C PRO A 9 -1.17 -10.62 -9.56
N LEU A 10 -0.96 -11.87 -9.12
CA LEU A 10 0.01 -12.20 -8.08
C LEU A 10 1.45 -11.98 -8.57
N ILE A 11 1.76 -12.43 -9.79
CA ILE A 11 3.07 -12.20 -10.42
C ILE A 11 3.32 -10.70 -10.59
N CYS A 12 2.34 -9.96 -11.10
CA CYS A 12 2.42 -8.51 -11.26
C CYS A 12 2.61 -7.78 -9.93
N TYR A 13 1.96 -8.22 -8.85
CA TYR A 13 2.18 -7.68 -7.52
C TYR A 13 3.64 -7.83 -7.08
N PHE A 14 4.23 -9.03 -7.20
CA PHE A 14 5.63 -9.22 -6.83
C PHE A 14 6.60 -8.47 -7.76
N ALA A 15 6.34 -8.51 -9.07
CA ALA A 15 7.14 -7.79 -10.06
C ALA A 15 7.11 -6.27 -9.80
N TYR A 16 5.94 -5.69 -9.48
CA TYR A 16 5.82 -4.27 -9.18
C TYR A 16 6.61 -3.90 -7.91
N ASN A 17 6.49 -4.69 -6.83
CA ASN A 17 7.23 -4.42 -5.60
C ASN A 17 8.76 -4.55 -5.77
N LEU A 18 9.23 -5.43 -6.66
CA LEU A 18 10.66 -5.58 -6.95
C LEU A 18 11.18 -4.52 -7.93
N ALA A 19 10.37 -4.12 -8.91
CA ALA A 19 10.77 -3.19 -9.98
C ALA A 19 10.79 -1.74 -9.51
N ILE A 20 9.85 -1.30 -8.66
CA ILE A 20 9.76 0.10 -8.23
C ILE A 20 11.05 0.61 -7.56
N PRO A 21 11.67 -0.10 -6.60
CA PRO A 21 12.93 0.34 -6.02
C PRO A 21 14.06 0.50 -7.03
N LEU A 22 14.05 -0.26 -8.14
CA LEU A 22 15.03 -0.13 -9.22
C LEU A 22 14.76 1.11 -10.07
N VAL A 23 13.49 1.42 -10.35
CA VAL A 23 13.08 2.63 -11.09
C VAL A 23 13.33 3.89 -10.24
N GLU A 24 13.12 3.81 -8.93
CA GLU A 24 13.36 4.90 -7.97
C GLU A 24 14.81 5.41 -7.99
N ARG A 25 15.78 4.58 -8.40
CA ARG A 25 17.19 4.99 -8.57
C ARG A 25 17.37 6.03 -9.68
N TYR A 26 16.50 6.05 -10.69
CA TYR A 26 16.58 6.96 -11.83
C TYR A 26 15.54 8.09 -11.76
N ARG A 27 14.36 7.83 -11.17
CA ARG A 27 13.27 8.79 -11.02
C ARG A 27 12.69 8.66 -9.61
N PRO A 28 12.84 9.66 -8.73
CA PRO A 28 12.30 9.58 -7.38
C PRO A 28 10.77 9.47 -7.42
N SER A 29 10.23 8.45 -6.79
CA SER A 29 8.78 8.27 -6.63
C SER A 29 8.19 9.30 -5.67
N LEU A 30 6.87 9.41 -5.64
CA LEU A 30 6.18 10.20 -4.62
C LEU A 30 6.56 9.74 -3.20
N SER A 31 6.79 8.44 -2.99
CA SER A 31 7.18 7.89 -1.68
C SER A 31 8.54 8.43 -1.21
N VAL A 32 9.50 8.57 -2.13
CA VAL A 32 10.82 9.18 -1.89
C VAL A 32 10.67 10.67 -1.59
N ILE A 33 9.85 11.40 -2.32
CA ILE A 33 9.63 12.83 -2.04
C ILE A 33 9.00 13.02 -0.65
N MET A 34 8.04 12.17 -0.29
CA MET A 34 7.39 12.21 1.01
C MET A 34 8.30 11.82 2.18
N SER A 35 9.42 11.10 1.96
CA SER A 35 10.35 10.81 3.07
C SER A 35 11.03 12.08 3.59
N MET A 36 11.33 13.04 2.70
CA MET A 36 11.87 14.34 3.09
C MET A 36 10.85 15.13 3.93
N GLU A 37 9.57 15.08 3.56
CA GLU A 37 8.49 15.72 4.33
C GLU A 37 8.28 15.05 5.69
N ARG A 38 8.42 13.73 5.79
CA ARG A 38 8.38 13.02 7.09
C ARG A 38 9.55 13.44 7.99
N ARG A 39 10.76 13.58 7.44
CA ARG A 39 11.90 14.11 8.21
C ARG A 39 11.63 15.53 8.70
N ARG A 40 11.09 16.40 7.83
CA ARG A 40 10.72 17.76 8.22
C ARG A 40 9.59 17.78 9.26
N TRP A 41 8.64 16.86 9.17
CA TRP A 41 7.60 16.71 10.17
C TRP A 41 8.21 16.38 11.54
N VAL A 42 9.07 15.37 11.64
CA VAL A 42 9.76 15.02 12.90
C VAL A 42 10.57 16.19 13.46
N ALA A 43 11.37 16.85 12.61
CA ALA A 43 12.19 18.00 13.03
C ALA A 43 11.35 19.17 13.57
N ASN A 44 10.14 19.36 13.04
CA ASN A 44 9.21 20.39 13.50
C ASN A 44 8.41 19.96 14.73
N ALA A 45 8.03 18.68 14.83
CA ALA A 45 7.30 18.12 15.96
C ALA A 45 8.14 18.22 17.25
N ALA A 46 9.45 18.00 17.15
CA ALA A 46 10.39 18.16 18.26
C ALA A 46 10.41 19.56 18.90
N ARG A 47 9.98 20.60 18.17
CA ARG A 47 10.00 21.99 18.64
C ARG A 47 8.61 22.53 18.96
N ARG A 48 7.58 21.70 18.82
CA ARG A 48 6.18 22.14 18.85
C ARG A 48 5.51 21.65 20.12
N GLU A 49 5.12 22.60 20.97
CA GLU A 49 4.25 22.34 22.11
C GLU A 49 2.78 22.29 21.68
N SER A 50 2.39 21.27 20.90
CA SER A 50 1.02 21.10 20.41
C SER A 50 0.64 19.64 20.27
N PRO A 51 -0.62 19.24 20.56
CA PRO A 51 -1.09 17.87 20.32
C PRO A 51 -1.28 17.55 18.83
N PHE A 52 -0.98 18.49 17.92
CA PHE A 52 -1.20 18.35 16.49
C PHE A 52 -0.58 17.06 15.91
N ASP A 53 0.64 16.71 16.32
CA ASP A 53 1.36 15.55 15.80
C ASP A 53 0.75 14.23 16.27
N ALA A 54 0.18 14.21 17.49
CA ALA A 54 -0.60 13.07 18.00
C ALA A 54 -1.91 12.89 17.21
N ILE A 55 -2.60 13.99 16.87
CA ILE A 55 -3.83 13.95 16.07
C ILE A 55 -3.54 13.45 14.65
N LEU A 56 -2.48 13.93 14.02
CA LEU A 56 -2.10 13.49 12.67
C LEU A 56 -1.71 12.01 12.66
N SER A 57 -0.90 11.59 13.63
CA SER A 57 -0.49 10.19 13.77
C SER A 57 -1.67 9.27 14.06
N GLY A 58 -2.60 9.71 14.92
CA GLY A 58 -3.85 8.99 15.21
C GLY A 58 -4.73 8.78 13.97
N ASN A 59 -4.83 9.80 13.10
CA ASN A 59 -5.58 9.68 11.84
C ASN A 59 -4.92 8.67 10.87
N ILE A 60 -3.59 8.70 10.75
CA ILE A 60 -2.84 7.73 9.92
C ILE A 60 -3.07 6.31 10.46
N MET A 61 -2.92 6.10 11.76
CA MET A 61 -3.11 4.80 12.40
C MET A 61 -4.54 4.29 12.26
N SER A 62 -5.55 5.16 12.43
CA SER A 62 -6.96 4.81 12.23
C SER A 62 -7.22 4.33 10.79
N SER A 63 -6.66 5.03 9.80
CA SER A 63 -6.77 4.67 8.38
C SER A 63 -6.12 3.30 8.08
N VAL A 64 -4.94 3.04 8.66
CA VAL A 64 -4.23 1.77 8.52
C VAL A 64 -5.02 0.63 9.19
N SER A 65 -5.53 0.85 10.40
CA SER A 65 -6.34 -0.11 11.15
C SER A 65 -7.65 -0.44 10.42
N PHE A 66 -8.33 0.56 9.85
CA PHE A 66 -9.53 0.34 9.03
C PHE A 66 -9.21 -0.59 7.86
N MET A 67 -8.13 -0.31 7.13
CA MET A 67 -7.73 -1.12 5.98
C MET A 67 -7.31 -2.56 6.38
N ALA A 68 -6.61 -2.71 7.51
CA ALA A 68 -6.28 -4.02 8.07
C ALA A 68 -7.55 -4.84 8.37
N SER A 69 -8.52 -4.24 9.06
CA SER A 69 -9.81 -4.87 9.36
C SER A 69 -10.58 -5.24 8.09
N THR A 70 -10.62 -4.35 7.09
CA THR A 70 -11.25 -4.65 5.80
C THR A 70 -10.58 -5.84 5.11
N SER A 71 -9.24 -5.91 5.10
CA SER A 71 -8.52 -7.05 4.50
C SER A 71 -8.76 -8.37 5.23
N ALA A 72 -8.93 -8.34 6.56
CA ALA A 72 -9.31 -9.51 7.35
C ALA A 72 -10.74 -9.98 7.01
N LEU A 73 -11.69 -9.04 6.88
CA LEU A 73 -13.06 -9.35 6.47
C LEU A 73 -13.12 -9.94 5.05
N LEU A 74 -12.35 -9.40 4.10
CA LEU A 74 -12.26 -9.95 2.75
C LEU A 74 -11.64 -11.35 2.75
N THR A 75 -10.60 -11.56 3.54
CA THR A 75 -10.00 -12.89 3.74
C THR A 75 -11.04 -13.89 4.23
N LEU A 76 -11.84 -13.52 5.24
CA LEU A 76 -12.94 -14.36 5.75
C LEU A 76 -14.03 -14.59 4.69
N ALA A 77 -14.39 -13.57 3.91
CA ALA A 77 -15.39 -13.68 2.85
C ALA A 77 -14.95 -14.70 1.79
N VAL A 78 -13.68 -14.64 1.34
CA VAL A 78 -13.13 -15.64 0.40
C VAL A 78 -13.12 -17.03 1.04
N PHE A 79 -12.79 -17.13 2.33
CA PHE A 79 -12.83 -18.40 3.05
C PHE A 79 -14.25 -18.99 3.11
N ALA A 80 -15.26 -18.16 3.35
CA ALA A 80 -16.66 -18.58 3.35
C ALA A 80 -17.13 -19.10 1.99
N VAL A 81 -16.64 -18.51 0.90
CA VAL A 81 -16.93 -18.96 -0.48
C VAL A 81 -16.45 -20.39 -0.73
N PHE A 82 -15.32 -20.82 -0.16
CA PHE A 82 -14.89 -22.23 -0.26
C PHE A 82 -15.93 -23.20 0.32
N GLY A 83 -16.61 -22.82 1.40
CA GLY A 83 -17.69 -23.62 1.99
C GLY A 83 -18.95 -23.69 1.13
N GLN A 84 -19.09 -22.80 0.15
CA GLN A 84 -20.24 -22.70 -0.76
C GLN A 84 -19.83 -22.95 -2.22
N LEU A 85 -18.75 -23.71 -2.44
CA LEU A 85 -18.22 -23.97 -3.78
C LEU A 85 -19.26 -24.54 -4.76
N PRO A 86 -20.14 -25.50 -4.40
CA PRO A 86 -21.18 -25.97 -5.31
C PRO A 86 -22.12 -24.85 -5.78
N SER A 87 -22.57 -23.99 -4.86
CA SER A 87 -23.43 -22.85 -5.18
C SER A 87 -22.72 -21.82 -6.07
N LEU A 88 -21.42 -21.57 -5.82
CA LEU A 88 -20.61 -20.72 -6.68
C LEU A 88 -20.50 -21.28 -8.10
N MET A 89 -20.22 -22.58 -8.23
CA MET A 89 -20.13 -23.24 -9.54
C MET A 89 -21.43 -23.12 -10.32
N SER A 90 -22.58 -23.39 -9.68
CA SER A 90 -23.89 -23.23 -10.32
C SER A 90 -24.17 -21.79 -10.74
N ALA A 91 -23.75 -20.80 -9.94
CA ALA A 91 -23.89 -19.38 -10.31
C ALA A 91 -22.99 -19.01 -11.51
N LEU A 92 -21.77 -19.53 -11.57
CA LEU A 92 -20.85 -19.29 -12.68
C LEU A 92 -21.35 -19.93 -13.98
N GLU A 93 -21.91 -21.13 -13.92
CA GLU A 93 -22.53 -21.80 -15.07
C GLU A 93 -23.71 -20.99 -15.62
N ALA A 94 -24.54 -20.41 -14.74
CA ALA A 94 -25.69 -19.58 -15.15
C ALA A 94 -25.29 -18.27 -15.84
N ILE A 95 -24.12 -17.72 -15.53
CA ILE A 95 -23.60 -16.46 -16.12
C ILE A 95 -22.72 -16.74 -17.34
N SER A 96 -22.09 -17.91 -17.41
CA SER A 96 -21.19 -18.25 -18.51
C SER A 96 -21.99 -18.45 -19.81
N LEU A 97 -21.65 -17.66 -20.83
CA LEU A 97 -22.34 -17.73 -22.13
C LEU A 97 -21.84 -18.87 -23.02
N ASP A 98 -20.68 -19.48 -22.72
CA ASP A 98 -20.05 -20.46 -23.63
C ASP A 98 -18.95 -21.33 -22.99
N ARG A 99 -18.83 -21.38 -21.65
CA ARG A 99 -17.69 -22.07 -21.01
C ARG A 99 -18.03 -22.76 -19.69
N VAL A 100 -17.64 -24.03 -19.61
CA VAL A 100 -17.65 -24.80 -18.35
C VAL A 100 -16.37 -24.50 -17.57
N TYR A 101 -16.51 -23.93 -16.38
CA TYR A 101 -15.41 -23.78 -15.44
C TYR A 101 -15.10 -25.15 -14.82
N ALA A 102 -13.85 -25.59 -14.84
CA ALA A 102 -13.48 -26.75 -14.04
C ALA A 102 -13.38 -26.34 -12.57
N VAL A 103 -13.89 -27.18 -11.67
CA VAL A 103 -13.84 -26.94 -10.21
C VAL A 103 -12.41 -26.63 -9.75
N HIS A 104 -11.42 -27.32 -10.33
CA HIS A 104 -10.01 -27.10 -9.99
C HIS A 104 -9.53 -25.67 -10.31
N ASP A 105 -9.96 -25.07 -11.44
CA ASP A 105 -9.55 -23.72 -11.84
C ASP A 105 -10.10 -22.68 -10.85
N VAL A 106 -11.36 -22.84 -10.44
CA VAL A 106 -12.04 -21.96 -9.46
C VAL A 106 -11.36 -22.07 -8.10
N VAL A 107 -11.05 -23.28 -7.63
CA VAL A 107 -10.36 -23.50 -6.35
C VAL A 107 -8.98 -22.83 -6.36
N VAL A 108 -8.19 -23.03 -7.42
CA VAL A 108 -6.87 -22.39 -7.56
C VAL A 108 -7.02 -20.86 -7.59
N HIS A 109 -8.03 -20.35 -8.29
CA HIS A 109 -8.31 -18.91 -8.34
C HIS A 109 -8.65 -18.32 -6.96
N LEU A 110 -9.53 -18.99 -6.22
CA LEU A 110 -9.88 -18.59 -4.85
C LEU A 110 -8.67 -18.64 -3.92
N ILE A 111 -7.77 -19.62 -4.06
CA ILE A 111 -6.53 -19.70 -3.26
C ILE A 111 -5.62 -18.51 -3.56
N VAL A 112 -5.45 -18.14 -4.83
CA VAL A 112 -4.63 -16.99 -5.21
C VAL A 112 -5.23 -15.69 -4.66
N MET A 113 -6.54 -15.48 -4.85
CA MET A 113 -7.24 -14.32 -4.31
C MET A 113 -7.12 -14.25 -2.77
N LEU A 114 -7.28 -15.38 -2.09
CA LEU A 114 -7.10 -15.50 -0.64
C LEU A 114 -5.67 -15.11 -0.22
N ALA A 115 -4.67 -15.66 -0.90
CA ALA A 115 -3.27 -15.35 -0.62
C ALA A 115 -2.97 -13.84 -0.76
N MET A 116 -3.54 -13.18 -1.77
CA MET A 116 -3.36 -11.74 -1.95
C MET A 116 -4.00 -10.90 -0.84
N PHE A 117 -5.21 -11.25 -0.39
CA PHE A 117 -5.83 -10.57 0.76
C PHE A 117 -5.06 -10.80 2.07
N VAL A 118 -4.52 -12.01 2.27
CA VAL A 118 -3.64 -12.32 3.40
C VAL A 118 -2.34 -11.50 3.34
N LEU A 119 -1.71 -11.37 2.16
CA LEU A 119 -0.54 -10.51 1.96
C LEU A 119 -0.86 -9.03 2.26
N ALA A 120 -2.03 -8.55 1.85
CA ALA A 120 -2.50 -7.21 2.18
C ALA A 120 -2.65 -7.03 3.70
N PHE A 121 -3.31 -7.98 4.37
CA PHE A 121 -3.50 -7.98 5.82
C PHE A 121 -2.16 -7.92 6.58
N PHE A 122 -1.20 -8.78 6.23
CA PHE A 122 0.13 -8.75 6.85
C PHE A 122 0.85 -7.43 6.59
N SER A 123 0.75 -6.87 5.37
CA SER A 123 1.35 -5.57 5.06
C SER A 123 0.74 -4.43 5.89
N PHE A 124 -0.58 -4.41 6.08
CA PHE A 124 -1.25 -3.39 6.91
C PHE A 124 -0.95 -3.55 8.40
N THR A 125 -0.91 -4.77 8.91
CA THR A 125 -0.55 -5.02 10.33
C THR A 125 0.92 -4.68 10.62
N LEU A 126 1.84 -4.98 9.70
CA LEU A 126 3.23 -4.53 9.78
C LEU A 126 3.33 -3.01 9.73
N SER A 127 2.57 -2.36 8.84
CA SER A 127 2.50 -0.89 8.77
C SER A 127 2.03 -0.29 10.09
N LEU A 128 0.96 -0.83 10.67
CA LEU A 128 0.41 -0.38 11.94
C LEU A 128 1.43 -0.52 13.08
N ARG A 129 2.19 -1.61 13.11
CA ARG A 129 3.28 -1.80 14.09
C ARG A 129 4.37 -0.74 13.94
N GLN A 130 4.81 -0.45 12.72
CA GLN A 130 5.84 0.58 12.49
C GLN A 130 5.33 1.98 12.85
N PHE A 131 4.07 2.30 12.55
CA PHE A 131 3.48 3.58 12.95
C PHE A 131 3.32 3.70 14.47
N ASN A 132 2.97 2.61 15.17
CA ASN A 132 2.97 2.60 16.64
C ASN A 132 4.36 2.89 17.21
N HIS A 133 5.40 2.22 16.71
CA HIS A 133 6.76 2.49 17.15
C HIS A 133 7.21 3.92 16.82
N PHE A 134 6.81 4.46 15.66
CA PHE A 134 7.02 5.86 15.31
C PHE A 134 6.38 6.80 16.33
N CYS A 135 5.13 6.58 16.73
CA CYS A 135 4.45 7.40 17.74
C CYS A 135 5.18 7.37 19.09
N ILE A 136 5.66 6.19 19.50
CA ILE A 136 6.44 6.04 20.75
C ILE A 136 7.74 6.84 20.66
N MET A 137 8.49 6.70 19.58
CA MET A 137 9.74 7.45 19.39
C MET A 137 9.50 8.96 19.28
N LEU A 138 8.46 9.38 18.57
CA LEU A 138 8.10 10.79 18.43
C LEU A 138 7.73 11.40 19.78
N GLY A 139 6.96 10.68 20.60
CA GLY A 139 6.60 11.12 21.95
C GLY A 139 7.73 11.03 22.97
N ALA A 140 8.80 10.31 22.66
CA ALA A 140 10.00 10.20 23.50
C ALA A 140 11.04 11.29 23.21
N LEU A 141 10.84 12.10 22.15
CA LEU A 141 11.73 13.22 21.85
C LEU A 141 11.68 14.24 22.99
N ASP A 142 12.86 14.60 23.50
CA ASP A 142 12.98 15.70 24.43
C ASP A 142 12.64 17.03 23.71
N GLN A 143 11.83 17.86 24.36
CA GLN A 143 11.46 19.18 23.86
C GLN A 143 12.37 20.28 24.41
N GLU A 144 13.05 20.04 25.53
CA GLU A 144 13.95 21.00 26.15
C GLU A 144 15.31 21.02 25.45
N THR A 145 15.81 19.85 25.06
CA THR A 145 17.03 19.73 24.26
C THR A 145 16.69 19.53 22.78
N ARG A 146 17.43 20.21 21.91
CA ARG A 146 17.28 20.02 20.46
C ARG A 146 17.73 18.60 20.11
N PRO A 147 16.85 17.74 19.55
CA PRO A 147 17.25 16.39 19.20
C PRO A 147 18.34 16.40 18.14
N SER A 148 19.20 15.39 18.21
CA SER A 148 20.27 15.21 17.24
C SER A 148 19.71 14.90 15.85
N GLU A 149 20.51 15.17 14.81
CA GLU A 149 20.07 14.85 13.44
C GLU A 149 19.90 13.34 13.23
N GLU A 150 20.71 12.52 13.90
CA GLU A 150 20.61 11.06 13.86
C GLU A 150 19.29 10.55 14.46
N GLU A 151 18.85 11.18 15.55
CA GLU A 151 17.59 10.86 16.21
C GLU A 151 16.38 11.24 15.34
N ILE A 152 16.40 12.43 14.73
CA ILE A 152 15.38 12.87 13.78
C ILE A 152 15.28 11.89 12.61
N GLU A 153 16.42 11.50 12.03
CA GLU A 153 16.47 10.57 10.90
C GLU A 153 15.96 9.18 11.31
N ALA A 154 16.31 8.69 12.49
CA ALA A 154 15.83 7.39 12.99
C ALA A 154 14.30 7.35 13.10
N VAL A 155 13.70 8.39 13.72
CA VAL A 155 12.24 8.50 13.86
C VAL A 155 11.56 8.63 12.49
N ALA A 156 12.10 9.48 11.61
CA ALA A 156 11.54 9.71 10.27
C ALA A 156 11.62 8.46 9.38
N ARG A 157 12.68 7.67 9.52
CA ARG A 157 12.86 6.41 8.80
C ARG A 157 11.84 5.37 9.25
N LEU A 158 11.49 5.34 10.54
CA LEU A 158 10.45 4.44 11.05
C LEU A 158 9.06 4.79 10.51
N ASN A 159 8.74 6.09 10.41
CA ASN A 159 7.54 6.55 9.72
C ASN A 159 7.52 6.11 8.25
N SER A 160 8.67 6.25 7.57
CA SER A 160 8.83 5.85 6.17
C SER A 160 8.66 4.35 5.97
N LEU A 161 9.15 3.50 6.88
CA LEU A 161 8.92 2.06 6.86
C LEU A 161 7.43 1.71 7.03
N GLY A 162 6.73 2.41 7.94
CA GLY A 162 5.27 2.28 8.09
C GLY A 162 4.53 2.61 6.79
N ALA A 163 4.89 3.72 6.15
CA ALA A 163 4.30 4.13 4.89
C ALA A 163 4.61 3.17 3.72
N GLN A 164 5.82 2.60 3.68
CA GLN A 164 6.19 1.59 2.67
C GLN A 164 5.32 0.33 2.79
N ASN A 165 5.15 -0.20 4.00
CA ASN A 165 4.28 -1.34 4.26
C ASN A 165 2.81 -1.03 3.95
N PHE A 166 2.36 0.19 4.27
CA PHE A 166 1.00 0.65 3.93
C PHE A 166 0.77 0.64 2.42
N ASN A 167 1.71 1.20 1.66
CA ASN A 167 1.64 1.22 0.20
C ASN A 167 1.72 -0.19 -0.40
N SER A 168 2.53 -1.08 0.18
CA SER A 168 2.58 -2.50 -0.22
C SER A 168 1.22 -3.17 -0.03
N GLY A 169 0.56 -2.93 1.11
CA GLY A 169 -0.78 -3.44 1.38
C GLY A 169 -1.82 -2.90 0.39
N ILE A 170 -1.79 -1.60 0.10
CA ILE A 170 -2.68 -0.98 -0.91
C ILE A 170 -2.48 -1.63 -2.28
N ARG A 171 -1.23 -1.89 -2.68
CA ARG A 171 -0.94 -2.57 -3.95
C ARG A 171 -1.48 -3.99 -3.96
N ALA A 172 -1.23 -4.78 -2.91
CA ALA A 172 -1.79 -6.12 -2.76
C ALA A 172 -3.31 -6.11 -2.89
N TYR A 173 -3.97 -5.14 -2.24
CA TYR A 173 -5.41 -4.94 -2.32
C TYR A 173 -5.89 -4.64 -3.75
N TYR A 174 -5.26 -3.71 -4.47
CA TYR A 174 -5.67 -3.40 -5.85
C TYR A 174 -5.50 -4.58 -6.80
N PHE A 175 -4.39 -5.31 -6.69
CA PHE A 175 -4.20 -6.50 -7.52
C PHE A 175 -5.15 -7.64 -7.11
N ALA A 176 -5.51 -7.78 -5.83
CA ALA A 176 -6.55 -8.72 -5.38
C ALA A 176 -7.92 -8.35 -5.94
N VAL A 177 -8.29 -7.06 -5.97
CA VAL A 177 -9.55 -6.62 -6.59
C VAL A 177 -9.58 -6.94 -8.09
N ALA A 178 -8.43 -6.86 -8.78
CA ALA A 178 -8.35 -7.25 -10.19
C ALA A 178 -8.66 -8.75 -10.42
N THR A 179 -8.44 -9.63 -9.43
CA THR A 179 -8.79 -11.06 -9.58
C THR A 179 -10.30 -11.25 -9.66
N VAL A 180 -11.11 -10.39 -9.05
CA VAL A 180 -12.59 -10.48 -9.09
C VAL A 180 -13.12 -10.47 -10.54
N ALA A 181 -12.47 -9.74 -11.45
CA ALA A 181 -12.87 -9.68 -12.84
C ALA A 181 -12.81 -11.04 -13.56
N TRP A 182 -12.03 -11.99 -13.03
CA TRP A 182 -11.93 -13.36 -13.54
C TRP A 182 -13.28 -14.08 -13.56
N PHE A 183 -14.16 -13.83 -12.58
CA PHE A 183 -15.47 -14.47 -12.50
C PHE A 183 -16.42 -14.05 -13.63
N ALA A 184 -16.19 -12.89 -14.26
CA ALA A 184 -16.94 -12.48 -15.44
C ALA A 184 -16.39 -13.14 -16.71
N ALA A 185 -15.05 -13.15 -16.87
CA ALA A 185 -14.35 -13.94 -17.87
C ALA A 185 -12.87 -14.05 -17.47
N GLU A 186 -12.24 -15.20 -17.74
CA GLU A 186 -10.87 -15.49 -17.32
C GLU A 186 -9.87 -14.39 -17.71
N TRP A 187 -9.93 -13.87 -18.94
CA TRP A 187 -8.98 -12.87 -19.44
C TRP A 187 -9.21 -11.46 -18.84
N LEU A 188 -10.37 -11.19 -18.25
CA LEU A 188 -10.67 -9.87 -17.68
C LEU A 188 -9.81 -9.58 -16.45
N SER A 189 -9.34 -10.60 -15.72
CA SER A 189 -8.37 -10.37 -14.63
C SER A 189 -7.05 -9.81 -15.15
N ILE A 190 -6.59 -10.26 -16.32
CA ILE A 190 -5.39 -9.75 -16.97
C ILE A 190 -5.58 -8.28 -17.34
N VAL A 191 -6.72 -7.96 -17.97
CA VAL A 191 -7.01 -6.57 -18.38
C VAL A 191 -7.18 -5.66 -17.18
N ALA A 192 -7.94 -6.07 -16.16
CA ALA A 192 -8.08 -5.34 -14.91
C ALA A 192 -6.72 -5.12 -14.23
N CYS A 193 -5.84 -6.14 -14.26
CA CYS A 193 -4.49 -6.03 -13.73
C CYS A 193 -3.62 -5.04 -14.52
N LEU A 194 -3.67 -5.05 -15.84
CA LEU A 194 -2.95 -4.08 -16.69
C LEU A 194 -3.43 -2.65 -16.46
N ILE A 195 -4.75 -2.45 -16.32
CA ILE A 195 -5.34 -1.15 -15.95
C ILE A 195 -4.82 -0.71 -14.58
N THR A 196 -4.83 -1.60 -13.58
CA THR A 196 -4.29 -1.32 -12.24
C THR A 196 -2.82 -0.90 -12.30
N ILE A 197 -1.98 -1.59 -13.08
CA ILE A 197 -0.58 -1.20 -13.28
C ILE A 197 -0.49 0.20 -13.88
N GLY A 198 -1.26 0.50 -14.92
CA GLY A 198 -1.28 1.82 -15.56
C GLY A 198 -1.66 2.94 -14.57
N ILE A 199 -2.70 2.71 -13.76
CA ILE A 199 -3.14 3.64 -12.71
C ILE A 199 -2.04 3.83 -11.66
N LEU A 200 -1.41 2.75 -11.20
CA LEU A 200 -0.35 2.83 -10.19
C LEU A 200 0.88 3.58 -10.69
N ILE A 201 1.36 3.28 -11.90
CA ILE A 201 2.49 3.98 -12.52
C ILE A 201 2.16 5.47 -12.70
N HIS A 202 0.96 5.78 -13.22
CA HIS A 202 0.54 7.17 -13.38
C HIS A 202 0.50 7.89 -12.03
N ARG A 203 -0.06 7.26 -10.99
CA ARG A 203 -0.15 7.84 -9.64
C ARG A 203 1.22 8.07 -9.02
N GLU A 204 2.17 7.16 -9.23
CA GLU A 204 3.47 7.15 -8.57
C GLU A 204 4.47 8.13 -9.21
N PHE A 205 4.41 8.33 -10.53
CA PHE A 205 5.40 9.13 -11.28
C PHE A 205 4.85 10.35 -12.03
N PHE A 206 3.55 10.37 -12.36
CA PHE A 206 2.99 11.39 -13.27
C PHE A 206 1.85 12.21 -12.66
N SER A 207 1.38 11.85 -11.47
CA SER A 207 0.31 12.58 -10.77
C SER A 207 0.70 14.02 -10.49
N THR A 208 -0.28 14.93 -10.58
CA THR A 208 -0.13 16.34 -10.15
C THR A 208 0.38 16.44 -8.72
N ALA A 209 0.02 15.50 -7.85
CA ALA A 209 0.53 15.41 -6.49
C ALA A 209 2.06 15.20 -6.44
N HIS A 210 2.64 14.43 -7.36
CA HIS A 210 4.10 14.24 -7.47
C HIS A 210 4.78 15.57 -7.83
N ARG A 211 4.29 16.27 -8.86
CA ARG A 211 4.85 17.56 -9.27
C ARG A 211 4.76 18.61 -8.16
N LEU A 212 3.62 18.68 -7.46
CA LEU A 212 3.43 19.61 -6.36
C LEU A 212 4.31 19.26 -5.15
N ALA A 213 4.37 17.98 -4.75
CA ALA A 213 5.26 17.53 -3.68
C ALA A 213 6.73 17.81 -4.00
N ALA A 214 7.16 17.56 -5.24
CA ALA A 214 8.51 17.86 -5.69
C ALA A 214 8.82 19.37 -5.58
N SER A 215 7.89 20.22 -6.01
CA SER A 215 8.04 21.67 -5.87
C SER A 215 8.09 22.13 -4.41
N ALA A 216 7.26 21.57 -3.54
CA ALA A 216 7.23 21.89 -2.12
C ALA A 216 8.54 21.48 -1.41
N ALA A 217 9.08 20.30 -1.74
CA ALA A 217 10.36 19.83 -1.21
C ALA A 217 11.52 20.75 -1.64
N VAL A 218 11.54 21.19 -2.92
CA VAL A 218 12.54 22.14 -3.43
C VAL A 218 12.43 23.51 -2.76
N LEU A 219 11.21 24.01 -2.56
CA LEU A 219 11.01 25.30 -1.89
C LEU A 219 11.47 25.26 -0.42
N ALA A 220 11.21 24.16 0.27
CA ALA A 220 11.63 24.01 1.65
C ALA A 220 13.15 23.86 1.81
N SER A 221 13.83 23.15 0.90
CA SER A 221 15.29 23.04 0.94
C SER A 221 15.97 24.39 0.70
N ARG A 222 15.39 25.25 -0.16
CA ARG A 222 15.86 26.63 -0.34
C ARG A 222 15.71 27.45 0.94
N LYS A 223 14.58 27.32 1.63
CA LYS A 223 14.32 28.05 2.89
C LYS A 223 15.28 27.63 4.01
N GLN A 224 15.64 26.33 4.08
CA GLN A 224 16.64 25.85 5.03
C GLN A 224 18.03 26.44 4.75
N ARG A 225 18.49 26.42 3.49
CA ARG A 225 19.78 27.04 3.12
C ARG A 225 19.85 28.52 3.45
N ALA A 226 18.78 29.26 3.16
CA ALA A 226 18.70 30.69 3.48
C ALA A 226 18.62 31.00 5.00
N ALA A 227 18.37 30.00 5.85
CA ALA A 227 18.39 30.15 7.30
C ALA A 227 19.74 29.73 7.93
N GLU A 228 20.61 29.11 7.13
CA GLU A 228 21.97 28.70 7.50
C GLU A 228 23.05 29.72 7.06
N GLU A 229 22.69 30.63 6.14
CA GLU A 229 23.47 31.82 5.72
C GLU A 229 23.20 33.02 6.63
#